data_AF-A0A8H6NR80-F1
#
_entry.id   AF-A0A8H6NR80-F1
#
_cell.length_a   1.000
_cell.length_b   1.000
_cell.length_c   1.000
_cell.angle_alpha   90.00
_cell.angle_beta   90.00
_cell.angle_gamma   90.00
#
_symmetry.space_group_name_H-M   'P 1'
#
loop_
_entity.id
_entity.type
_entity.pdbx_description
1 polymer ?
#
loop_
_entity_poly.entity_id
_entity_poly.type
_entity_poly.pdbx_seq_one_letter_code
_entity_poly.pdbx_strand_id
1 'polypeptide(L)'
;MAQPRTRDSDLGTREEDWPDPNVDSETESGADATRRSEAAIHATIDRSIRQRRYPPHAARDAIPQSLYVKAELRQDELTEDERALLLSRGDVVGKALARPGELTAEEAHEVLNWPAPDAVREAIKRATNGATSSPMELYAKGKDALQRGEPIETTMSAEEIGLLARGFRDADAGGFPTGPPMMAGLGGPGAGEAMALVASRMGLDLAVFRAAAACETEKLGRPLGLVAPGPAGSDTGSMFGPAPATGQSADVIAAMHALAREHELGNVTDEEVAARNAELVGALRAATPHASLFNAAPGHAALPVPRPPPAVPRMGIFGSAPWPPRVQPRNPHDLFREDAHVSGFDAFQGWYSLCEEEREAYRERSEALRREAWALHEASG
;
A
#
# COMPACT_ATOMS: atom_id res chain seq x y z
N MET A 1 33.36 2.24 24.50
CA MET A 1 33.14 1.87 23.08
C MET A 1 31.83 2.50 22.65
N ALA A 2 31.88 3.58 21.87
CA ALA A 2 30.71 4.39 21.51
C ALA A 2 30.13 3.91 20.17
N GLN A 3 28.79 3.89 20.09
CA GLN A 3 28.00 3.49 18.92
C GLN A 3 28.28 4.40 17.70
N PRO A 4 28.18 3.87 16.45
CA PRO A 4 28.24 4.70 15.25
C PRO A 4 26.93 5.48 15.13
N ARG A 5 26.98 6.76 15.47
CA ARG A 5 25.85 7.69 15.30
C ARG A 5 25.66 8.00 13.82
N THR A 6 24.42 7.81 13.37
CA THR A 6 23.70 8.44 12.25
C THR A 6 24.10 9.90 11.97
N ARG A 7 25.26 10.13 11.33
CA ARG A 7 25.77 11.49 11.01
C ARG A 7 25.62 11.90 9.55
N ASP A 8 25.28 10.99 8.63
CA ASP A 8 25.24 11.29 7.19
C ASP A 8 23.96 11.97 6.69
N SER A 9 22.86 11.97 7.44
CA SER A 9 21.58 12.51 6.96
C SER A 9 21.52 14.05 6.92
N ASP A 10 22.35 14.71 7.72
CA ASP A 10 22.29 16.17 7.94
C ASP A 10 23.37 16.94 7.17
N LEU A 11 24.31 16.26 6.50
CA LEU A 11 25.37 16.91 5.74
C LEU A 11 24.81 17.83 4.64
N GLY A 12 25.35 19.04 4.54
CA GLY A 12 24.93 20.08 3.59
C GLY A 12 23.64 20.81 3.99
N THR A 13 23.22 20.70 5.27
CA THR A 13 22.09 21.48 5.82
C THR A 13 22.53 22.57 6.78
N ARG A 14 23.77 22.47 7.29
CA ARG A 14 24.30 23.34 8.34
C ARG A 14 25.35 24.28 7.75
N GLU A 15 25.47 25.45 8.35
CA GLU A 15 26.45 26.48 7.92
C GLU A 15 27.89 25.96 7.99
N GLU A 16 28.18 25.12 8.99
CA GLU A 16 29.47 24.48 9.26
C GLU A 16 29.92 23.42 8.24
N ASP A 17 29.02 23.03 7.31
CA ASP A 17 29.30 22.05 6.26
C ASP A 17 29.79 22.72 4.95
N TRP A 18 29.70 24.04 4.85
CA TRP A 18 30.04 24.78 3.64
C TRP A 18 31.52 25.21 3.64
N PRO A 19 32.14 25.34 2.45
CA PRO A 19 33.55 25.69 2.35
C PRO A 19 33.81 27.10 2.91
N ASP A 20 34.64 27.19 3.95
CA ASP A 20 35.18 28.47 4.42
C ASP A 20 36.42 28.82 3.58
N PRO A 21 36.37 29.92 2.79
CA PRO A 21 37.47 30.31 1.90
C PRO A 21 38.75 30.73 2.63
N ASN A 22 38.72 30.84 3.96
CA ASN A 22 39.87 31.25 4.78
C ASN A 22 40.58 30.08 5.47
N VAL A 23 40.15 28.84 5.25
CA VAL A 23 40.76 27.66 5.87
C VAL A 23 41.99 27.22 5.08
N ASP A 24 43.13 27.15 5.76
CA ASP A 24 44.38 26.66 5.19
C ASP A 24 44.32 25.15 4.95
N SER A 25 44.19 24.77 3.68
CA SER A 25 44.09 23.39 3.20
C SER A 25 45.34 22.55 3.45
N GLU A 26 46.49 23.15 3.77
CA GLU A 26 47.73 22.43 4.05
C GLU A 26 47.79 21.90 5.50
N THR A 27 46.86 22.33 6.34
CA THR A 27 46.70 21.81 7.71
C THR A 27 45.80 20.57 7.72
N GLU A 28 46.03 19.65 8.67
CA GLU A 28 45.16 18.47 8.87
C GLU A 28 43.69 18.88 9.11
N SER A 29 43.47 19.97 9.87
CA SER A 29 42.15 20.56 10.08
C SER A 29 41.54 21.12 8.79
N GLY A 30 42.36 21.65 7.88
CA GLY A 30 41.90 22.14 6.58
C GLY A 30 41.55 21.01 5.63
N ALA A 31 42.35 19.95 5.59
CA ALA A 31 42.04 18.75 4.80
C ALA A 31 40.74 18.05 5.26
N ASP A 32 40.44 18.06 6.56
CA ASP A 32 39.16 17.57 7.11
C ASP A 32 37.98 18.50 6.81
N ALA A 33 38.20 19.82 6.76
CA ALA A 33 37.17 20.78 6.35
C ALA A 33 36.83 20.64 4.86
N THR A 34 37.84 20.47 4.00
CA THR A 34 37.67 20.22 2.57
C THR A 34 36.85 18.96 2.32
N ARG A 35 37.21 17.83 2.95
CA ARG A 35 36.45 16.57 2.82
C ARG A 35 34.99 16.69 3.26
N ARG A 36 34.73 17.43 4.34
CA ARG A 36 33.34 17.71 4.80
C ARG A 36 32.57 18.56 3.79
N SER A 37 33.21 19.59 3.24
CA SER A 37 32.58 20.45 2.23
C SER A 37 32.27 19.71 0.93
N GLU A 38 33.16 18.82 0.49
CA GLU A 38 32.91 17.96 -0.68
C GLU A 38 31.74 17.01 -0.42
N ALA A 39 31.70 16.35 0.74
CA ALA A 39 30.60 15.47 1.13
C ALA A 39 29.25 16.22 1.22
N ALA A 40 29.26 17.46 1.73
CA ALA A 40 28.10 18.32 1.82
C ALA A 40 27.58 18.77 0.44
N ILE A 41 28.48 19.09 -0.48
CA ILE A 41 28.15 19.40 -1.88
C ILE A 41 27.52 18.18 -2.55
N HIS A 42 28.13 17.00 -2.42
CA HIS A 42 27.58 15.75 -2.95
C HIS A 42 26.19 15.45 -2.37
N ALA A 43 26.02 15.56 -1.06
CA ALA A 43 24.72 15.35 -0.40
C ALA A 43 23.65 16.35 -0.87
N THR A 44 24.03 17.61 -1.13
CA THR A 44 23.13 18.64 -1.64
C THR A 44 22.74 18.38 -3.10
N ILE A 45 23.69 17.97 -3.94
CA ILE A 45 23.44 17.57 -5.33
C ILE A 45 22.48 16.39 -5.36
N ASP A 46 22.74 15.34 -4.57
CA ASP A 46 21.87 14.16 -4.49
C ASP A 46 20.47 14.53 -3.99
N ARG A 47 20.36 15.42 -3.01
CA ARG A 47 19.06 15.92 -2.54
C ARG A 47 18.34 16.73 -3.62
N SER A 48 19.04 17.58 -4.36
CA SER A 48 18.47 18.35 -5.47
C SER A 48 18.02 17.44 -6.62
N ILE A 49 18.79 16.40 -6.95
CA ILE A 49 18.41 15.38 -7.93
C ILE A 49 17.16 14.63 -7.45
N ARG A 50 17.09 14.23 -6.18
CA ARG A 50 15.89 13.61 -5.60
C ARG A 50 14.69 14.55 -5.66
N GLN A 51 14.85 15.81 -5.27
CA GLN A 51 13.78 16.82 -5.35
C GLN A 51 13.33 17.11 -6.79
N ARG A 52 14.22 17.00 -7.78
CA ARG A 52 13.85 17.12 -9.21
C ARG A 52 13.18 15.85 -9.76
N ARG A 53 13.50 14.68 -9.21
CA ARG A 53 12.86 13.40 -9.56
C ARG A 53 11.45 13.26 -8.96
N TYR A 54 11.14 14.03 -7.92
CA TYR A 54 9.81 14.09 -7.32
C TYR A 54 9.21 15.49 -7.55
N PRO A 55 8.42 15.68 -8.61
CA PRO A 55 7.81 16.97 -8.90
C PRO A 55 6.91 17.43 -7.75
N PRO A 56 6.65 18.75 -7.64
CA PRO A 56 5.87 19.30 -6.54
C PRO A 56 4.50 18.61 -6.44
N HIS A 57 4.15 18.22 -5.21
CA HIS A 57 2.92 17.49 -4.86
C HIS A 57 1.65 18.06 -5.53
N ALA A 58 1.62 19.37 -5.82
CA ALA A 58 0.53 20.06 -6.51
C ALA A 58 0.12 19.46 -7.88
N ALA A 59 1.04 18.86 -8.66
CA ALA A 59 0.67 18.22 -9.93
C ALA A 59 0.05 16.83 -9.74
N ARG A 60 0.36 16.13 -8.64
CA ARG A 60 -0.17 14.79 -8.34
C ARG A 60 -1.62 14.84 -7.87
N ASP A 61 -1.98 15.88 -7.12
CA ASP A 61 -3.33 16.09 -6.58
C ASP A 61 -4.30 16.68 -7.63
N ALA A 62 -3.78 17.18 -8.75
CA ALA A 62 -4.57 17.75 -9.84
C ALA A 62 -5.13 16.71 -10.83
N ILE A 63 -4.63 15.47 -10.79
CA ILE A 63 -5.04 14.42 -11.71
C ILE A 63 -6.15 13.58 -11.05
N PRO A 64 -7.35 13.51 -11.66
CA PRO A 64 -8.47 12.77 -11.07
C PRO A 64 -8.19 11.26 -11.10
N GLN A 65 -8.64 10.56 -10.05
CA GLN A 65 -8.46 9.11 -9.92
C GLN A 65 -9.06 8.32 -11.09
N SER A 66 -10.19 8.77 -11.63
CA SER A 66 -10.84 8.19 -12.81
C SER A 66 -9.93 8.16 -14.04
N LEU A 67 -9.01 9.14 -14.18
CA LEU A 67 -8.07 9.15 -15.29
C LEU A 67 -6.98 8.09 -15.13
N TYR A 68 -6.53 7.81 -13.90
CA TYR A 68 -5.60 6.70 -13.66
C TYR A 68 -6.24 5.34 -13.99
N VAL A 69 -7.49 5.13 -13.58
CA VAL A 69 -8.25 3.91 -13.90
C VAL A 69 -8.50 3.78 -15.41
N LYS A 70 -8.90 4.87 -16.07
CA LYS A 70 -9.04 4.89 -17.53
C LYS A 70 -7.72 4.54 -18.22
N ALA A 71 -6.61 5.09 -17.74
CA ALA A 71 -5.29 4.78 -18.27
C ALA A 71 -4.90 3.31 -18.07
N GLU A 72 -5.29 2.66 -16.98
CA GLU A 72 -5.06 1.22 -16.82
C GLU A 72 -5.89 0.39 -17.81
N LEU A 73 -7.20 0.66 -17.90
CA LEU A 73 -8.16 -0.22 -18.56
C LEU A 73 -8.34 0.06 -20.06
N ARG A 74 -8.18 1.32 -20.47
CA ARG A 74 -8.56 1.82 -21.80
C ARG A 74 -7.50 2.76 -22.37
N GLN A 75 -6.27 2.26 -22.49
CA GLN A 75 -5.11 3.00 -22.98
C GLN A 75 -5.33 3.67 -24.35
N ASP A 76 -6.09 3.02 -25.22
CA ASP A 76 -6.41 3.47 -26.58
C ASP A 76 -7.45 4.60 -26.61
N GLU A 77 -8.26 4.75 -25.57
CA GLU A 77 -9.27 5.82 -25.43
C GLU A 77 -8.72 7.11 -24.78
N LEU A 78 -7.44 7.13 -24.41
CA LEU A 78 -6.79 8.33 -23.86
C LEU A 78 -6.52 9.37 -24.95
N THR A 79 -7.09 10.55 -24.77
CA THR A 79 -6.84 11.76 -25.58
C THR A 79 -5.43 12.32 -25.32
N GLU A 80 -4.91 13.16 -26.22
CA GLU A 80 -3.58 13.75 -26.04
C GLU A 80 -3.54 14.70 -24.82
N ASP A 81 -4.63 15.40 -24.51
CA ASP A 81 -4.71 16.26 -23.32
C ASP A 81 -4.66 15.44 -22.03
N GLU A 82 -5.35 14.29 -22.00
CA GLU A 82 -5.28 13.35 -20.88
C GLU A 82 -3.87 12.75 -20.72
N ARG A 83 -3.21 12.41 -21.84
CA ARG A 83 -1.80 11.95 -21.81
C ARG A 83 -0.87 13.06 -21.32
N ALA A 84 -1.05 14.30 -21.77
CA ALA A 84 -0.29 15.45 -21.33
C ALA A 84 -0.49 15.71 -19.83
N LEU A 85 -1.72 15.55 -19.33
CA LEU A 85 -2.04 15.67 -17.91
C LEU A 85 -1.35 14.57 -17.09
N LEU A 86 -1.39 13.31 -17.53
CA LEU A 86 -0.64 12.22 -16.89
C LEU A 86 0.89 12.45 -16.92
N LEU A 87 1.43 12.96 -18.03
CA LEU A 87 2.84 13.33 -18.15
C LEU A 87 3.21 14.54 -17.29
N SER A 88 2.28 15.46 -17.02
CA SER A 88 2.51 16.62 -16.15
C SER A 88 2.88 16.22 -14.72
N ARG A 89 2.53 14.98 -14.33
CA ARG A 89 2.98 14.34 -13.10
C ARG A 89 4.49 14.20 -13.01
N GLY A 90 5.22 14.20 -14.13
CA GLY A 90 6.69 14.31 -14.17
C GLY A 90 7.50 13.17 -13.56
N ASP A 91 6.88 12.01 -13.30
CA ASP A 91 7.55 10.80 -12.80
C ASP A 91 7.26 9.58 -13.69
N VAL A 92 7.91 8.46 -13.39
CA VAL A 92 7.79 7.22 -14.17
C VAL A 92 6.38 6.64 -14.14
N VAL A 93 5.61 6.90 -13.07
CA VAL A 93 4.20 6.50 -12.96
C VAL A 93 3.35 7.26 -13.98
N GLY A 94 3.51 8.57 -14.06
CA GLY A 94 2.84 9.40 -15.08
C GLY A 94 3.21 8.97 -16.49
N LYS A 95 4.50 8.69 -16.75
CA LYS A 95 4.95 8.16 -18.04
C LYS A 95 4.34 6.79 -18.36
N ALA A 96 4.29 5.88 -17.40
CA ALA A 96 3.74 4.54 -17.58
C ALA A 96 2.25 4.57 -17.92
N LEU A 97 1.49 5.45 -17.28
CA LEU A 97 0.06 5.62 -17.55
C LEU A 97 -0.20 6.42 -18.83
N ALA A 98 0.67 7.37 -19.19
CA ALA A 98 0.47 8.15 -20.40
C ALA A 98 0.93 7.42 -21.66
N ARG A 99 2.07 6.73 -21.61
CA ARG A 99 2.76 6.14 -22.78
C ARG A 99 3.51 4.87 -22.37
N PRO A 100 2.81 3.77 -22.03
CA PRO A 100 3.44 2.55 -21.53
C PRO A 100 4.41 1.89 -22.54
N GLY A 101 4.21 2.14 -23.85
CA GLY A 101 5.09 1.62 -24.90
C GLY A 101 6.44 2.33 -25.01
N GLU A 102 6.61 3.49 -24.36
CA GLU A 102 7.85 4.29 -24.38
C GLU A 102 8.72 4.05 -23.13
N LEU A 103 8.33 3.12 -22.26
CA LEU A 103 9.09 2.77 -21.06
C LEU A 103 10.35 1.98 -21.43
N THR A 104 11.48 2.33 -20.83
CA THR A 104 12.68 1.48 -20.84
C THR A 104 12.52 0.30 -19.90
N ALA A 105 13.41 -0.69 -19.98
CA ALA A 105 13.40 -1.83 -19.08
C ALA A 105 13.62 -1.39 -17.62
N GLU A 106 14.49 -0.42 -17.38
CA GLU A 106 14.77 0.16 -16.07
C GLU A 106 13.55 0.88 -15.50
N GLU A 107 12.86 1.67 -16.32
CA GLU A 107 11.64 2.37 -15.93
C GLU A 107 10.50 1.38 -15.62
N ALA A 108 10.34 0.32 -16.41
CA ALA A 108 9.36 -0.73 -16.11
C ALA A 108 9.67 -1.44 -14.78
N HIS A 109 10.95 -1.71 -14.50
CA HIS A 109 11.38 -2.27 -13.22
C HIS A 109 11.14 -1.30 -12.06
N GLU A 110 11.35 0.01 -12.26
CA GLU A 110 11.06 1.04 -11.26
C GLU A 110 9.56 1.07 -10.92
N VAL A 111 8.67 1.02 -11.92
CA VAL A 111 7.22 0.95 -11.72
C VAL A 111 6.81 -0.31 -10.96
N LEU A 112 7.44 -1.45 -11.25
CA LEU A 112 7.19 -2.72 -10.56
C LEU A 112 7.89 -2.81 -9.18
N ASN A 113 8.62 -1.78 -8.77
CA ASN A 113 9.46 -1.75 -7.56
C ASN A 113 10.49 -2.90 -7.52
N TRP A 114 10.99 -3.30 -8.68
CA TRP A 114 12.03 -4.30 -8.84
C TRP A 114 13.43 -3.67 -8.85
N PRO A 115 14.48 -4.41 -8.48
CA PRO A 115 15.86 -4.03 -8.76
C PRO A 115 16.12 -3.82 -10.26
N ALA A 116 17.29 -3.27 -10.58
CA ALA A 116 17.74 -3.13 -11.96
C ALA A 116 17.66 -4.47 -12.74
N PRO A 117 17.39 -4.44 -14.06
CA PRO A 117 17.17 -5.66 -14.85
C PRO A 117 18.23 -6.74 -14.71
N ASP A 118 19.50 -6.36 -14.66
CA ASP A 118 20.60 -7.32 -14.50
C ASP A 118 20.64 -7.94 -13.10
N ALA A 119 20.34 -7.16 -12.06
CA ALA A 119 20.25 -7.69 -10.70
C ALA A 119 19.11 -8.70 -10.56
N VAL A 120 17.95 -8.41 -11.17
CA VAL A 120 16.81 -9.34 -11.22
C VAL A 120 17.18 -10.62 -11.97
N ARG A 121 17.82 -10.49 -13.13
CA ARG A 121 18.27 -11.63 -13.95
C ARG A 121 19.19 -12.56 -13.16
N GLU A 122 20.19 -12.01 -12.48
CA GLU A 122 21.15 -12.78 -11.69
C GLU A 122 20.51 -13.41 -10.46
N ALA A 123 19.58 -12.72 -9.79
CA ALA A 123 18.82 -13.29 -8.67
C ALA A 123 17.95 -14.49 -9.11
N ILE A 124 17.29 -14.39 -10.28
CA ILE A 124 16.49 -15.48 -10.85
C ILE A 124 17.37 -16.67 -11.22
N LYS A 125 18.51 -16.44 -11.90
CA LYS A 125 19.45 -17.51 -12.23
C LYS A 125 19.90 -18.25 -10.98
N ARG A 126 20.18 -17.53 -9.91
CA ARG A 126 20.58 -18.11 -8.63
C ARG A 126 19.47 -18.99 -8.04
N ALA A 127 18.25 -18.45 -7.89
CA ALA A 127 17.12 -19.16 -7.30
C ALA A 127 16.61 -20.35 -8.12
N THR A 128 16.88 -20.35 -9.42
CA THR A 128 16.44 -21.41 -10.35
C THR A 128 17.58 -22.35 -10.75
N ASN A 129 18.77 -22.21 -10.15
CA ASN A 129 19.98 -22.93 -10.55
C ASN A 129 20.29 -22.84 -12.06
N GLY A 130 19.99 -21.69 -12.66
CA GLY A 130 20.20 -21.40 -14.07
C GLY A 130 19.12 -21.94 -15.02
N ALA A 131 18.05 -22.55 -14.51
CA ALA A 131 16.96 -23.06 -15.34
C ALA A 131 16.21 -21.95 -16.08
N THR A 132 16.12 -20.76 -15.48
CA THR A 132 15.62 -19.54 -16.14
C THR A 132 16.41 -18.32 -15.69
N SER A 133 16.29 -17.23 -16.46
CA SER A 133 16.77 -15.91 -16.09
C SER A 133 15.73 -14.81 -16.32
N SER A 134 14.50 -15.20 -16.66
CA SER A 134 13.43 -14.31 -17.07
C SER A 134 12.34 -14.22 -16.00
N PRO A 135 11.96 -13.00 -15.56
CA PRO A 135 10.80 -12.83 -14.69
C PRO A 135 9.53 -13.43 -15.28
N MET A 136 9.33 -13.29 -16.60
CA MET A 136 8.13 -13.77 -17.29
C MET A 136 7.99 -15.30 -17.20
N GLU A 137 9.09 -16.04 -17.34
CA GLU A 137 9.09 -17.50 -17.25
C GLU A 137 8.77 -17.95 -15.82
N LEU A 138 9.31 -17.25 -14.82
CA LEU A 138 9.03 -17.54 -13.42
C LEU A 138 7.56 -17.27 -13.05
N TYR A 139 6.98 -16.17 -13.55
CA TYR A 139 5.56 -15.86 -13.38
C TYR A 139 4.66 -16.84 -14.15
N ALA A 140 5.05 -17.25 -15.37
CA ALA A 140 4.30 -18.23 -16.16
C ALA A 140 4.22 -19.58 -15.42
N LYS A 141 5.34 -20.04 -14.84
CA LYS A 141 5.38 -21.26 -14.02
C LYS A 141 4.39 -21.22 -12.86
N GLY A 142 4.34 -20.11 -12.12
CA GLY A 142 3.37 -19.93 -11.03
C GLY A 142 1.94 -19.83 -11.54
N LYS A 143 1.72 -19.17 -12.67
CA LYS A 143 0.41 -19.05 -13.31
C LYS A 143 -0.14 -20.40 -13.72
N ASP A 144 0.68 -21.28 -14.28
CA ASP A 144 0.30 -22.64 -14.67
C ASP A 144 -0.10 -23.50 -13.46
N ALA A 145 0.52 -23.29 -12.29
CA ALA A 145 0.07 -23.91 -11.05
C ALA A 145 -1.32 -23.40 -10.63
N LEU A 146 -1.51 -22.08 -10.61
CA LEU A 146 -2.79 -21.46 -10.24
C LEU A 146 -3.94 -21.88 -11.18
N GLN A 147 -3.69 -21.95 -12.49
CA GLN A 147 -4.68 -22.38 -13.48
C GLN A 147 -5.09 -23.85 -13.33
N ARG A 148 -4.19 -24.70 -12.81
CA ARG A 148 -4.49 -26.10 -12.49
C ARG A 148 -5.14 -26.27 -11.11
N GLY A 149 -5.33 -25.19 -10.35
CA GLY A 149 -5.85 -25.23 -8.99
C GLY A 149 -4.87 -25.83 -7.98
N GLU A 150 -3.58 -25.87 -8.31
CA GLU A 150 -2.53 -26.41 -7.46
C GLU A 150 -1.86 -25.27 -6.66
N PRO A 151 -1.46 -25.50 -5.40
CA PRO A 151 -0.60 -24.57 -4.66
C PRO A 151 0.70 -24.32 -5.43
N ILE A 152 1.20 -23.08 -5.47
CA ILE A 152 2.41 -22.74 -6.23
C ILE A 152 3.66 -23.49 -5.75
N GLU A 153 3.67 -23.94 -4.49
CA GLU A 153 4.72 -24.79 -3.87
C GLU A 153 4.87 -26.14 -4.54
N THR A 154 3.85 -26.61 -5.28
CA THR A 154 3.91 -27.88 -6.01
C THR A 154 4.81 -27.81 -7.24
N THR A 155 4.95 -26.62 -7.84
CA THR A 155 5.72 -26.42 -9.07
C THR A 155 6.97 -25.61 -8.84
N MET A 156 6.94 -24.67 -7.88
CA MET A 156 8.01 -23.71 -7.62
C MET A 156 8.79 -24.06 -6.36
N SER A 157 10.11 -23.84 -6.39
CA SER A 157 10.96 -24.04 -5.22
C SER A 157 10.69 -22.97 -4.15
N ALA A 158 11.04 -23.26 -2.89
CA ALA A 158 10.93 -22.27 -1.82
C ALA A 158 11.74 -20.99 -2.09
N GLU A 159 12.88 -21.11 -2.79
CA GLU A 159 13.72 -19.98 -3.18
C GLU A 159 13.05 -19.12 -4.27
N GLU A 160 12.44 -19.77 -5.27
CA GLU A 160 11.68 -19.10 -6.34
C GLU A 160 10.48 -18.33 -5.76
N ILE A 161 9.72 -18.96 -4.86
CA ILE A 161 8.57 -18.35 -4.17
C ILE A 161 9.03 -17.18 -3.30
N GLY A 162 10.07 -17.38 -2.50
CA GLY A 162 10.62 -16.32 -1.66
C GLY A 162 11.13 -15.15 -2.49
N LEU A 163 11.74 -15.40 -3.65
CA LEU A 163 12.23 -14.38 -4.56
C LEU A 163 11.08 -13.54 -5.15
N LEU A 164 9.99 -14.19 -5.58
CA LEU A 164 8.78 -13.51 -6.06
C LEU A 164 8.15 -12.64 -4.97
N ALA A 165 7.97 -13.18 -3.77
CA ALA A 165 7.38 -12.48 -2.63
C ALA A 165 8.16 -11.20 -2.23
N ARG A 166 9.49 -11.24 -2.40
CA ARG A 166 10.39 -10.12 -2.12
C ARG A 166 10.57 -9.15 -3.29
N GLY A 167 9.86 -9.36 -4.40
CA GLY A 167 10.01 -8.53 -5.61
C GLY A 167 11.44 -8.58 -6.17
N PHE A 168 12.02 -9.78 -6.22
CA PHE A 168 13.37 -10.07 -6.75
C PHE A 168 14.54 -9.49 -5.94
N ARG A 169 14.35 -9.14 -4.67
CA ARG A 169 15.43 -8.72 -3.76
C ARG A 169 16.02 -9.90 -3.00
N ASP A 170 17.34 -9.90 -2.83
CA ASP A 170 18.06 -10.92 -2.05
C ASP A 170 17.72 -10.83 -0.55
N ALA A 171 17.79 -11.97 0.16
CA ALA A 171 17.32 -12.08 1.55
C ALA A 171 18.27 -11.35 2.52
N ASP A 172 19.55 -11.29 2.15
CA ASP A 172 20.62 -10.68 2.94
C ASP A 172 20.70 -9.16 2.75
N ALA A 173 19.90 -8.58 1.85
CA ALA A 173 19.77 -7.15 1.66
C ALA A 173 18.91 -6.54 2.80
N GLY A 174 19.44 -6.61 4.02
CA GLY A 174 19.01 -5.93 5.25
C GLY A 174 17.62 -5.31 5.23
N GLY A 175 16.63 -6.09 5.65
CA GLY A 175 15.28 -5.63 5.94
C GLY A 175 14.26 -6.19 4.96
N PHE A 176 13.42 -7.11 5.44
CA PHE A 176 12.06 -7.17 4.94
C PHE A 176 11.55 -5.71 4.95
N PRO A 177 11.16 -5.10 3.82
CA PRO A 177 10.31 -3.94 3.92
C PRO A 177 9.15 -4.37 4.82
N THR A 178 8.82 -3.56 5.83
CA THR A 178 7.78 -3.83 6.84
C THR A 178 6.36 -3.73 6.23
N GLY A 179 6.20 -4.32 5.05
CA GLY A 179 5.04 -4.47 4.21
C GLY A 179 5.47 -5.17 2.91
N PRO A 180 4.57 -5.93 2.24
CA PRO A 180 4.84 -6.45 0.90
C PRO A 180 5.46 -5.36 0.02
N PRO A 181 6.42 -5.64 -0.88
CA PRO A 181 7.01 -4.62 -1.76
C PRO A 181 5.97 -3.88 -2.61
N MET A 182 4.77 -4.47 -2.80
CA MET A 182 3.58 -3.76 -3.31
C MET A 182 3.13 -2.60 -2.40
N MET A 183 3.07 -2.77 -1.08
CA MET A 183 2.56 -1.76 -0.15
C MET A 183 3.48 -0.52 -0.03
N ALA A 184 4.78 -0.67 -0.27
CA ALA A 184 5.70 0.47 -0.25
C ALA A 184 5.65 1.30 -1.56
N GLY A 185 5.32 0.68 -2.70
CA GLY A 185 5.15 1.35 -4.00
C GLY A 185 3.77 1.99 -4.20
N LEU A 186 2.76 1.55 -3.45
CA LEU A 186 1.38 2.05 -3.49
C LEU A 186 1.16 3.43 -2.83
N GLY A 187 2.23 4.10 -2.36
CA GLY A 187 2.10 5.31 -1.54
C GLY A 187 1.61 6.57 -2.28
N GLY A 188 1.46 6.54 -3.60
CA GLY A 188 1.02 7.69 -4.40
C GLY A 188 -0.11 7.35 -5.36
N PRO A 189 -0.99 8.31 -5.69
CA PRO A 189 -2.12 8.09 -6.59
C PRO A 189 -1.62 7.62 -7.96
N GLY A 190 -2.32 6.69 -8.61
CA GLY A 190 -1.95 6.13 -9.92
C GLY A 190 -0.85 5.05 -9.89
N ALA A 191 -0.17 4.81 -8.76
CA ALA A 191 0.93 3.86 -8.72
C ALA A 191 0.46 2.40 -8.88
N GLY A 192 -0.70 2.06 -8.30
CA GLY A 192 -1.29 0.73 -8.44
C GLY A 192 -1.73 0.43 -9.87
N GLU A 193 -2.36 1.41 -10.50
CA GLU A 193 -2.84 1.37 -11.89
C GLU A 193 -1.65 1.24 -12.85
N ALA A 194 -0.57 1.99 -12.62
CA ALA A 194 0.66 1.90 -13.42
C ALA A 194 1.31 0.52 -13.28
N MET A 195 1.38 -0.01 -12.06
CA MET A 195 1.92 -1.33 -11.79
C MET A 195 1.10 -2.43 -12.49
N ALA A 196 -0.23 -2.37 -12.39
CA ALA A 196 -1.13 -3.32 -13.02
C ALA A 196 -1.03 -3.27 -14.55
N LEU A 197 -0.99 -2.06 -15.13
CA LEU A 197 -0.81 -1.85 -16.56
C LEU A 197 0.52 -2.42 -17.06
N VAL A 198 1.63 -2.09 -16.41
CA VAL A 198 2.97 -2.58 -16.79
C VAL A 198 3.06 -4.09 -16.63
N ALA A 199 2.56 -4.64 -15.50
CA ALA A 199 2.55 -6.07 -15.26
C ALA A 199 1.76 -6.83 -16.34
N SER A 200 0.55 -6.36 -16.65
CA SER A 200 -0.31 -6.93 -17.70
C SER A 200 0.39 -6.93 -19.06
N ARG A 201 1.02 -5.81 -19.44
CA ARG A 201 1.74 -5.70 -20.72
C ARG A 201 2.97 -6.60 -20.81
N MET A 202 3.61 -6.88 -19.67
CA MET A 202 4.72 -7.83 -19.58
C MET A 202 4.24 -9.29 -19.47
N GLY A 203 2.93 -9.56 -19.47
CA GLY A 203 2.37 -10.90 -19.31
C GLY A 203 2.49 -11.45 -17.89
N LEU A 204 2.74 -10.60 -16.90
CA LEU A 204 2.90 -10.96 -15.50
C LEU A 204 1.53 -11.05 -14.82
N ASP A 205 1.26 -12.18 -14.19
CA ASP A 205 0.02 -12.37 -13.43
C ASP A 205 0.24 -11.98 -11.96
N LEU A 206 -0.35 -10.86 -11.53
CA LEU A 206 -0.24 -10.37 -10.16
C LEU A 206 -0.85 -11.35 -9.13
N ALA A 207 -1.69 -12.31 -9.54
CA ALA A 207 -2.14 -13.38 -8.66
C ALA A 207 -0.99 -14.29 -8.20
N VAL A 208 0.02 -14.52 -9.06
CA VAL A 208 1.21 -15.32 -8.73
C VAL A 208 2.03 -14.62 -7.64
N PHE A 209 2.21 -13.30 -7.77
CA PHE A 209 2.86 -12.51 -6.72
C PHE A 209 2.11 -12.59 -5.38
N ARG A 210 0.77 -12.44 -5.41
CA ARG A 210 -0.06 -12.52 -4.21
C ARG A 210 0.02 -13.90 -3.54
N ALA A 211 -0.01 -14.97 -4.32
CA ALA A 211 0.16 -16.32 -3.83
C ALA A 211 1.55 -16.48 -3.17
N ALA A 212 2.62 -16.05 -3.84
CA ALA A 212 3.97 -16.11 -3.30
C ALA A 212 4.13 -15.31 -2.00
N ALA A 213 3.56 -14.11 -1.93
CA ALA A 213 3.54 -13.30 -0.72
C ALA A 213 2.81 -14.00 0.43
N ALA A 214 1.66 -14.64 0.16
CA ALA A 214 0.92 -15.39 1.16
C ALA A 214 1.76 -16.54 1.75
N CYS A 215 2.40 -17.35 0.89
CA CYS A 215 3.27 -18.45 1.30
C CYS A 215 4.41 -17.98 2.22
N GLU A 216 5.06 -16.86 1.90
CA GLU A 216 6.14 -16.31 2.74
C GLU A 216 5.63 -15.74 4.07
N THR A 217 4.44 -15.12 4.09
CA THR A 217 3.87 -14.63 5.35
C THR A 217 3.48 -15.75 6.32
N GLU A 218 2.99 -16.88 5.79
CA GLU A 218 2.68 -18.06 6.58
C GLU A 218 3.95 -18.63 7.24
N LYS A 219 5.07 -18.70 6.51
CA LYS A 219 6.37 -19.14 7.04
C LYS A 219 6.91 -18.26 8.17
N LEU A 220 6.62 -16.96 8.15
CA LEU A 220 7.11 -16.01 9.17
C LEU A 220 6.24 -15.95 10.44
N GLY A 221 5.16 -16.74 10.50
CA GLY A 221 4.25 -16.76 11.66
C GLY A 221 3.61 -15.39 11.96
N ARG A 222 3.60 -14.47 10.97
CA ARG A 222 2.94 -13.17 11.08
C ARG A 222 1.58 -13.28 10.39
N PRO A 223 0.47 -13.25 11.13
CA PRO A 223 -0.83 -13.19 10.50
C PRO A 223 -0.96 -11.82 9.82
N LEU A 224 -1.00 -11.79 8.49
CA LEU A 224 -1.86 -10.84 7.82
C LEU A 224 -3.28 -11.14 8.33
N GLY A 225 -4.02 -10.12 8.76
CA GLY A 225 -5.44 -10.23 9.08
C GLY A 225 -6.30 -10.51 7.84
N LEU A 226 -5.91 -11.46 7.00
CA LEU A 226 -6.77 -12.08 6.01
C LEU A 226 -7.19 -13.43 6.58
N VAL A 227 -8.48 -13.53 6.91
CA VAL A 227 -9.09 -14.79 7.36
C VAL A 227 -9.07 -15.77 6.19
N ALA A 228 -8.28 -16.83 6.33
CA ALA A 228 -8.49 -18.11 5.64
C ALA A 228 -8.58 -19.22 6.70
N PRO A 229 -9.47 -20.22 6.53
CA PRO A 229 -9.66 -21.27 7.52
C PRO A 229 -8.55 -22.33 7.40
N GLY A 230 -7.94 -22.68 8.53
CA GLY A 230 -6.85 -23.65 8.59
C GLY A 230 -7.28 -25.11 8.37
N PRO A 231 -6.34 -25.99 8.02
CA PRO A 231 -6.55 -27.43 8.00
C PRO A 231 -6.37 -28.03 9.41
N ALA A 232 -7.13 -29.09 9.69
CA ALA A 232 -7.17 -29.78 10.96
C ALA A 232 -6.14 -30.92 11.08
N GLY A 233 -5.83 -31.26 12.33
CA GLY A 233 -5.53 -32.60 12.84
C GLY A 233 -5.29 -32.49 14.35
N SER A 234 -5.81 -33.28 15.27
CA SER A 234 -6.79 -34.39 15.39
C SER A 234 -7.28 -34.28 16.86
N ASP A 235 -8.38 -34.81 17.40
CA ASP A 235 -9.06 -36.09 17.20
C ASP A 235 -10.35 -36.13 18.06
N THR A 236 -11.24 -37.07 17.75
CA THR A 236 -12.46 -37.53 18.46
C THR A 236 -13.83 -36.88 18.17
N GLY A 237 -14.75 -37.70 17.64
CA GLY A 237 -16.18 -37.66 17.99
C GLY A 237 -17.18 -37.31 16.87
N SER A 238 -17.72 -38.35 16.22
CA SER A 238 -18.81 -38.35 15.22
C SER A 238 -20.12 -37.68 15.70
N MET A 239 -20.78 -36.90 14.83
CA MET A 239 -22.22 -37.01 14.45
C MET A 239 -22.75 -35.73 13.74
N PHE A 240 -23.54 -35.94 12.67
CA PHE A 240 -24.47 -35.01 11.94
C PHE A 240 -24.00 -34.19 10.71
N GLY A 241 -24.59 -34.53 9.55
CA GLY A 241 -25.09 -33.59 8.52
C GLY A 241 -24.20 -33.23 7.32
N PRO A 242 -24.74 -33.13 6.08
CA PRO A 242 -23.97 -32.66 4.92
C PRO A 242 -23.67 -31.15 5.04
N ALA A 243 -22.41 -30.76 4.79
CA ALA A 243 -21.93 -29.39 4.87
C ALA A 243 -22.49 -28.49 3.74
N PRO A 244 -22.76 -27.19 4.01
CA PRO A 244 -23.23 -26.24 2.99
C PRO A 244 -22.07 -25.70 2.14
N ALA A 245 -22.39 -25.31 0.90
CA ALA A 245 -21.47 -24.87 -0.14
C ALA A 245 -20.76 -23.54 0.22
N THR A 246 -19.49 -23.62 0.61
CA THR A 246 -18.59 -22.49 0.92
C THR A 246 -18.18 -21.65 -0.31
N GLY A 247 -18.50 -22.08 -1.53
CA GLY A 247 -18.17 -21.34 -2.76
C GLY A 247 -19.03 -20.10 -3.02
N GLN A 248 -20.27 -20.06 -2.52
CA GLN A 248 -21.24 -19.01 -2.88
C GLN A 248 -20.88 -17.62 -2.35
N SER A 249 -20.21 -17.52 -1.21
CA SER A 249 -19.89 -16.22 -0.60
C SER A 249 -18.75 -15.49 -1.32
N ALA A 250 -17.78 -16.22 -1.87
CA ALA A 250 -16.67 -15.66 -2.65
C ALA A 250 -17.16 -15.13 -4.00
N ASP A 251 -18.09 -15.84 -4.64
CA ASP A 251 -18.69 -15.44 -5.91
C ASP A 251 -19.53 -14.16 -5.76
N VAL A 252 -20.23 -13.99 -4.63
CA VAL A 252 -21.01 -12.78 -4.33
C VAL A 252 -20.11 -11.56 -4.12
N ILE A 253 -18.98 -11.71 -3.41
CA ILE A 253 -18.02 -10.60 -3.20
C ILE A 253 -17.36 -10.19 -4.53
N ALA A 254 -16.99 -11.16 -5.37
CA ALA A 254 -16.48 -10.89 -6.71
C ALA A 254 -17.52 -10.18 -7.59
N ALA A 255 -18.79 -10.56 -7.50
CA ALA A 255 -19.90 -9.91 -8.21
C ALA A 255 -20.13 -8.46 -7.74
N MET A 256 -20.06 -8.19 -6.43
CA MET A 256 -20.17 -6.83 -5.89
C MET A 256 -19.01 -5.92 -6.36
N HIS A 257 -17.79 -6.45 -6.41
CA HIS A 257 -16.64 -5.72 -6.96
C HIS A 257 -16.74 -5.48 -8.47
N ALA A 258 -17.28 -6.43 -9.24
CA ALA A 258 -17.53 -6.22 -10.66
C ALA A 258 -18.60 -5.13 -10.89
N LEU A 259 -19.69 -5.15 -10.11
CA LEU A 259 -20.76 -4.17 -10.20
C LEU A 259 -20.31 -2.74 -9.84
N ALA A 260 -19.48 -2.59 -8.80
CA ALA A 260 -18.89 -1.29 -8.44
C ALA A 260 -18.00 -0.73 -9.55
N ARG A 261 -17.20 -1.58 -10.22
CA ARG A 261 -16.39 -1.17 -11.37
C ARG A 261 -17.23 -0.75 -12.56
N GLU A 262 -18.31 -1.46 -12.86
CA GLU A 262 -19.22 -1.10 -13.95
C GLU A 262 -19.96 0.23 -13.70
N HIS A 263 -20.25 0.54 -12.43
CA HIS A 263 -20.83 1.81 -12.01
C HIS A 263 -19.86 2.98 -12.16
N GLU A 264 -18.60 2.82 -11.74
CA GLU A 264 -17.53 3.81 -11.91
C GLU A 264 -17.26 4.12 -13.39
N LEU A 265 -17.51 3.16 -14.28
CA LEU A 265 -17.39 3.32 -15.73
C LEU A 265 -18.63 3.96 -16.38
N GLY A 266 -19.69 4.25 -15.60
CA GLY A 266 -20.95 4.82 -16.09
C GLY A 266 -21.78 3.85 -16.93
N ASN A 267 -21.46 2.55 -16.90
CA ASN A 267 -22.16 1.53 -17.67
C ASN A 267 -23.46 1.06 -16.99
N VAL A 268 -23.64 1.37 -15.71
CA VAL A 268 -24.75 0.93 -14.87
C VAL A 268 -25.19 2.13 -14.04
N THR A 269 -26.49 2.34 -13.91
CA THR A 269 -27.06 3.46 -13.16
C THR A 269 -27.05 3.21 -11.65
N ASP A 270 -27.13 4.27 -10.83
CA ASP A 270 -27.21 4.15 -9.37
C ASP A 270 -28.36 3.23 -8.91
N GLU A 271 -29.51 3.31 -9.60
CA GLU A 271 -30.70 2.50 -9.31
C GLU A 271 -30.47 1.00 -9.60
N GLU A 272 -29.76 0.68 -10.68
CA GLU A 272 -29.39 -0.70 -11.05
C GLU A 272 -28.34 -1.29 -10.11
N VAL A 273 -27.39 -0.48 -9.64
CA VAL A 273 -26.41 -0.87 -8.62
C VAL A 273 -27.09 -1.16 -7.30
N ALA A 274 -27.99 -0.27 -6.85
CA ALA A 274 -28.75 -0.46 -5.63
C ALA A 274 -29.62 -1.73 -5.67
N ALA A 275 -30.30 -1.98 -6.80
CA ALA A 275 -31.13 -3.17 -6.99
C ALA A 275 -30.31 -4.47 -6.96
N ARG A 276 -29.18 -4.52 -7.68
CA ARG A 276 -28.31 -5.70 -7.73
C ARG A 276 -27.56 -5.95 -6.42
N ASN A 277 -27.13 -4.89 -5.73
CA ASN A 277 -26.55 -5.04 -4.39
C ASN A 277 -27.58 -5.56 -3.37
N ALA A 278 -28.84 -5.12 -3.44
CA ALA A 278 -29.90 -5.64 -2.59
C ALA A 278 -30.15 -7.14 -2.83
N GLU A 279 -30.10 -7.58 -4.09
CA GLU A 279 -30.22 -9.01 -4.47
C GLU A 279 -29.03 -9.84 -3.94
N LEU A 280 -27.80 -9.35 -4.13
CA LEU A 280 -26.57 -10.01 -3.68
C LEU A 280 -26.49 -10.12 -2.15
N VAL A 281 -26.89 -9.07 -1.42
CA VAL A 281 -26.99 -9.08 0.05
C VAL A 281 -28.11 -10.03 0.52
N GLY A 282 -29.22 -10.11 -0.23
CA GLY A 282 -30.29 -11.09 0.01
C GLY A 282 -29.79 -12.53 -0.11
N ALA A 283 -29.04 -12.83 -1.17
CA ALA A 283 -28.42 -14.14 -1.38
C ALA A 283 -27.42 -14.49 -0.27
N LEU A 284 -26.62 -13.53 0.18
CA LEU A 284 -25.65 -13.71 1.26
C LEU A 284 -26.32 -14.02 2.61
N ARG A 285 -27.45 -13.36 2.91
CA ARG A 285 -28.26 -13.66 4.10
C ARG A 285 -28.91 -15.03 4.03
N ALA A 286 -29.39 -15.45 2.87
CA ALA A 286 -29.99 -16.77 2.67
C ALA A 286 -28.96 -17.91 2.80
N ALA A 287 -27.69 -17.65 2.47
CA ALA A 287 -26.59 -18.62 2.52
C ALA A 287 -25.95 -18.80 3.91
N THR A 288 -26.29 -17.97 4.90
CA THR A 288 -25.66 -18.00 6.24
C THR A 288 -26.62 -18.60 7.28
N PRO A 289 -26.45 -19.86 7.72
CA PRO A 289 -27.33 -20.44 8.74
C PRO A 289 -26.84 -20.07 10.13
N HIS A 290 -27.25 -18.91 10.65
CA HIS A 290 -27.49 -18.68 12.08
C HIS A 290 -28.07 -17.29 12.33
N ALA A 291 -29.40 -17.21 12.30
CA ALA A 291 -30.14 -16.09 12.87
C ALA A 291 -31.24 -16.63 13.79
N SER A 292 -30.85 -17.30 14.87
CA SER A 292 -31.75 -17.58 16.00
C SER A 292 -31.00 -18.02 17.25
N LEU A 293 -30.27 -17.11 17.90
CA LEU A 293 -29.72 -17.34 19.25
C LEU A 293 -29.77 -16.11 20.18
N PHE A 294 -30.54 -15.08 19.85
CA PHE A 294 -30.84 -14.01 20.80
C PHE A 294 -32.27 -14.16 21.32
N ASN A 295 -32.42 -15.05 22.30
CA ASN A 295 -33.48 -14.92 23.30
C ASN A 295 -32.82 -14.92 24.69
N ALA A 296 -33.26 -13.96 25.50
CA ALA A 296 -32.53 -13.39 26.63
C ALA A 296 -32.33 -14.30 27.86
N ALA A 297 -31.19 -14.15 28.56
CA ALA A 297 -31.09 -14.01 30.02
C ALA A 297 -29.66 -13.66 30.48
N PRO A 298 -29.47 -12.93 31.60
CA PRO A 298 -28.21 -12.29 31.98
C PRO A 298 -27.39 -13.14 32.98
N GLY A 299 -26.06 -13.09 32.86
CA GLY A 299 -25.15 -13.70 33.84
C GLY A 299 -23.74 -13.14 33.71
N HIS A 300 -23.32 -12.37 34.72
CA HIS A 300 -22.00 -11.75 34.87
C HIS A 300 -20.85 -12.77 34.87
N ALA A 301 -19.72 -12.40 34.23
CA ALA A 301 -18.38 -12.53 34.82
C ALA A 301 -17.37 -11.71 34.01
N ALA A 302 -16.68 -10.79 34.69
CA ALA A 302 -15.65 -9.91 34.16
C ALA A 302 -14.30 -10.64 33.99
N LEU A 303 -13.54 -10.28 32.95
CA LEU A 303 -12.11 -10.59 32.81
C LEU A 303 -11.32 -9.31 32.45
N PRO A 304 -10.02 -9.24 32.80
CA PRO A 304 -9.32 -7.99 33.04
C PRO A 304 -8.78 -7.33 31.76
N VAL A 305 -8.91 -6.00 31.71
CA VAL A 305 -8.40 -5.12 30.65
C VAL A 305 -6.87 -5.00 30.74
N PRO A 306 -6.10 -5.28 29.66
CA PRO A 306 -4.69 -4.90 29.59
C PRO A 306 -4.54 -3.40 29.35
N ARG A 307 -3.59 -2.75 30.05
CA ARG A 307 -3.26 -1.32 29.89
C ARG A 307 -2.82 -1.00 28.46
N PRO A 308 -3.21 0.17 27.90
CA PRO A 308 -2.67 0.65 26.63
C PRO A 308 -1.20 1.06 26.77
N PRO A 309 -0.37 0.85 25.73
CA PRO A 309 1.02 1.34 25.69
C PRO A 309 1.09 2.88 25.58
N PRO A 310 2.22 3.51 25.96
CA PRO A 310 2.37 4.95 25.99
C PRO A 310 2.28 5.59 24.59
N ALA A 311 1.62 6.75 24.53
CA ALA A 311 1.33 7.49 23.31
C ALA A 311 2.61 7.99 22.62
N VAL A 312 2.81 7.57 21.37
CA VAL A 312 3.78 8.17 20.44
C VAL A 312 3.13 9.42 19.83
N PRO A 313 3.85 10.55 19.64
CA PRO A 313 3.27 11.74 19.03
C PRO A 313 2.89 11.45 17.57
N ARG A 314 1.59 11.34 17.29
CA ARG A 314 1.06 11.29 15.92
C ARG A 314 1.17 12.68 15.31
N MET A 315 2.19 12.92 14.48
CA MET A 315 2.17 14.08 13.57
C MET A 315 1.00 13.94 12.60
N GLY A 316 0.18 14.99 12.51
CA GLY A 316 -1.04 15.03 11.71
C GLY A 316 -0.74 14.96 10.22
N ILE A 317 -1.19 13.87 9.58
CA ILE A 317 -1.04 13.62 8.14
C ILE A 317 -2.07 14.42 7.30
N PHE A 318 -3.02 15.11 7.95
CA PHE A 318 -4.13 15.79 7.26
C PHE A 318 -4.26 17.25 7.70
N GLY A 319 -3.36 18.11 7.21
CA GLY A 319 -3.57 19.56 6.97
C GLY A 319 -4.15 20.48 8.07
N SER A 320 -4.43 20.00 9.28
CA SER A 320 -5.14 20.78 10.30
C SER A 320 -4.17 21.62 11.12
N ALA A 321 -4.52 22.88 11.37
CA ALA A 321 -3.86 23.74 12.34
C ALA A 321 -3.71 23.05 13.72
N PRO A 322 -2.70 23.42 14.53
CA PRO A 322 -2.37 22.69 15.75
C PRO A 322 -3.51 22.65 16.76
N TRP A 323 -3.62 21.51 17.46
CA TRP A 323 -4.52 21.31 18.60
C TRP A 323 -3.90 21.88 19.90
N PRO A 324 -4.71 22.24 20.91
CA PRO A 324 -4.19 22.67 22.21
C PRO A 324 -3.35 21.56 22.89
N PRO A 325 -2.27 21.89 23.63
CA PRO A 325 -1.29 20.90 24.12
C PRO A 325 -1.83 19.79 25.05
N ARG A 326 -2.98 20.01 25.68
CA ARG A 326 -3.58 19.09 26.67
C ARG A 326 -4.83 18.38 26.18
N VAL A 327 -5.23 18.60 24.92
CA VAL A 327 -6.43 18.01 24.34
C VAL A 327 -6.03 16.92 23.34
N GLN A 328 -6.68 15.77 23.41
CA GLN A 328 -6.45 14.70 22.45
C GLN A 328 -6.95 15.13 21.06
N PRO A 329 -6.10 15.15 20.02
CA PRO A 329 -6.51 15.52 18.67
C PRO A 329 -7.59 14.58 18.14
N ARG A 330 -8.67 15.13 17.58
CA ARG A 330 -9.75 14.38 16.93
C ARG A 330 -9.71 14.63 15.44
N ASN A 331 -8.94 13.83 14.71
CA ASN A 331 -8.85 13.98 13.25
C ASN A 331 -10.17 13.59 12.58
N PRO A 332 -10.49 14.12 11.38
CA PRO A 332 -11.71 13.79 10.65
C PRO A 332 -11.92 12.28 10.46
N HIS A 333 -10.85 11.56 10.13
CA HIS A 333 -10.86 10.10 9.98
C HIS A 333 -11.13 9.38 11.32
N ASP A 334 -10.64 9.91 12.45
CA ASP A 334 -10.90 9.31 13.77
C ASP A 334 -12.38 9.50 14.17
N LEU A 335 -12.99 10.65 13.83
CA LEU A 335 -14.42 10.91 14.04
C LEU A 335 -15.30 9.99 13.19
N PHE A 336 -14.97 9.83 11.91
CA PHE A 336 -15.66 8.86 11.05
C PHE A 336 -15.58 7.45 11.60
N ARG A 337 -14.39 7.02 12.01
CA ARG A 337 -14.17 5.69 12.58
C ARG A 337 -15.06 5.44 13.81
N GLU A 338 -15.17 6.44 14.69
CA GLU A 338 -15.98 6.37 15.89
C GLU A 338 -17.48 6.31 15.57
N ASP A 339 -17.97 7.18 14.68
CA ASP A 339 -19.38 7.26 14.31
C ASP A 339 -19.86 6.01 13.53
N ALA A 340 -19.03 5.48 12.63
CA ALA A 340 -19.34 4.30 11.84
C ALA A 340 -19.06 2.98 12.59
N HIS A 341 -18.50 3.03 13.81
CA HIS A 341 -18.12 1.87 14.61
C HIS A 341 -17.24 0.85 13.87
N VAL A 342 -16.44 1.32 12.91
CA VAL A 342 -15.51 0.51 12.12
C VAL A 342 -14.10 0.62 12.71
N SER A 343 -13.23 -0.35 12.44
CA SER A 343 -11.84 -0.30 12.91
C SER A 343 -10.88 -0.90 11.89
N GLY A 344 -9.58 -0.64 12.04
CA GLY A 344 -8.56 -1.22 11.17
C GLY A 344 -8.69 -0.79 9.70
N PHE A 345 -8.57 -1.77 8.80
CA PHE A 345 -8.58 -1.55 7.34
C PHE A 345 -9.94 -1.08 6.82
N ASP A 346 -11.04 -1.55 7.43
CA ASP A 346 -12.41 -1.18 7.04
C ASP A 346 -12.70 0.30 7.28
N ALA A 347 -12.08 0.88 8.31
CA ALA A 347 -12.19 2.32 8.58
C ALA A 347 -11.46 3.15 7.51
N PHE A 348 -10.33 2.65 7.00
CA PHE A 348 -9.60 3.33 5.93
C PHE A 348 -10.38 3.25 4.62
N GLN A 349 -10.83 2.06 4.22
CA GLN A 349 -11.61 1.90 3.00
C GLN A 349 -12.93 2.67 3.06
N GLY A 350 -13.66 2.56 4.18
CA GLY A 350 -14.91 3.30 4.38
C GLY A 350 -14.73 4.82 4.29
N TRP A 351 -13.61 5.36 4.77
CA TRP A 351 -13.31 6.78 4.68
C TRP A 351 -13.12 7.24 3.22
N TYR A 352 -12.41 6.47 2.39
CA TYR A 352 -12.21 6.83 0.98
C TYR A 352 -13.43 6.56 0.09
N SER A 353 -14.36 5.71 0.56
CA SER A 353 -15.64 5.49 -0.09
C SER A 353 -16.66 6.62 0.18
N LEU A 354 -16.42 7.50 1.16
CA LEU A 354 -17.26 8.67 1.40
C LEU A 354 -17.13 9.68 0.25
N CYS A 355 -18.23 10.32 -0.13
CA CYS A 355 -18.18 11.40 -1.09
C CYS A 355 -17.41 12.61 -0.51
N GLU A 356 -17.02 13.56 -1.36
CA GLU A 356 -16.25 14.72 -0.90
C GLU A 356 -17.06 15.59 0.08
N GLU A 357 -18.37 15.72 -0.12
CA GLU A 357 -19.25 16.47 0.79
C GLU A 357 -19.31 15.84 2.19
N GLU A 358 -19.39 14.51 2.28
CA GLU A 358 -19.37 13.78 3.55
C GLU A 358 -18.02 13.92 4.25
N ARG A 359 -16.92 13.82 3.49
CA ARG A 359 -15.56 14.02 4.04
C ARG A 359 -15.37 15.46 4.52
N GLU A 360 -15.91 16.45 3.81
CA GLU A 360 -15.87 17.85 4.23
C GLU A 360 -16.67 18.07 5.51
N ALA A 361 -17.85 17.44 5.67
CA ALA A 361 -18.61 17.52 6.92
C ALA A 361 -17.82 17.01 8.14
N TYR A 362 -17.03 15.94 7.96
CA TYR A 362 -16.12 15.45 9.01
C TYR A 362 -14.92 16.40 9.26
N ARG A 363 -14.42 17.09 8.24
CA ARG A 363 -13.39 18.13 8.38
C ARG A 363 -13.93 19.33 9.17
N GLU A 364 -15.09 19.84 8.79
CA GLU A 364 -15.76 20.95 9.48
C GLU A 364 -16.03 20.61 10.95
N ARG A 365 -16.54 19.41 11.24
CA ARG A 365 -16.79 18.96 12.61
C ARG A 365 -15.51 18.82 13.43
N SER A 366 -14.45 18.27 12.83
CA SER A 366 -13.12 18.23 13.47
C SER A 366 -12.61 19.63 13.78
N GLU A 367 -12.78 20.58 12.86
CA GLU A 367 -12.34 21.96 13.05
C GLU A 367 -13.18 22.70 14.10
N ALA A 368 -14.49 22.47 14.14
CA ALA A 368 -15.37 23.02 15.17
C ALA A 368 -14.95 22.55 16.57
N LEU A 369 -14.70 21.24 16.74
CA LEU A 369 -14.19 20.68 18.00
C LEU A 369 -12.82 21.27 18.38
N ARG A 370 -11.96 21.51 17.39
CA ARG A 370 -10.66 22.16 17.61
C ARG A 370 -10.81 23.60 18.09
N ARG A 371 -11.71 24.39 17.48
CA ARG A 371 -11.98 25.79 17.88
C ARG A 371 -12.57 25.84 19.29
N GLU A 372 -13.50 24.95 19.62
CA GLU A 372 -14.07 24.82 20.96
C GLU A 372 -13.00 24.45 22.00
N ALA A 373 -12.13 23.50 21.67
CA ALA A 373 -11.01 23.11 22.53
C ALA A 373 -10.03 24.27 22.80
N TRP A 374 -9.76 25.11 21.80
CA TRP A 374 -8.96 26.32 21.98
C TRP A 374 -9.66 27.35 22.86
N ALA A 375 -10.96 27.59 22.64
CA ALA A 375 -11.74 28.51 23.47
C ALA A 375 -11.77 28.08 24.95
N LEU A 376 -11.92 26.78 25.22
CA LEU A 376 -11.85 26.23 26.59
C LEU A 376 -10.44 26.34 27.18
N HIS A 377 -9.39 26.12 26.38
CA HIS A 377 -8.01 26.27 26.82
C HIS A 377 -7.68 27.72 27.19
N GLU A 378 -8.13 28.69 26.39
CA GLU A 378 -7.98 30.12 26.68
C GLU A 378 -8.81 30.57 27.90
N ALA A 379 -9.98 29.99 28.12
CA ALA A 379 -10.80 30.29 29.31
C ALA A 379 -10.26 29.65 30.62
N SER A 380 -9.39 28.65 30.52
CA SER A 380 -8.84 27.89 31.66
C SER A 380 -7.40 28.29 32.03
N GLY A 381 -6.76 29.15 31.24
CA GLY A 381 -5.45 29.74 31.50
C GLY A 381 -5.59 31.17 31.99
#